data_AF-A0A6P1ZGE4-F1
#
_entry.id   AF-A0A6P1ZGE4-F1
#
_cell.length_a   1.000
_cell.length_b   1.000
_cell.length_c   1.000
_cell.angle_alpha   90.00
_cell.angle_beta   90.00
_cell.angle_gamma   90.00
#
_symmetry.space_group_name_H-M   'P 1'
#
loop_
_entity.id
_entity.type
_entity.pdbx_description
1 polymer ?
#
loop_
_entity_poly.entity_id
_entity_poly.type
_entity_poly.pdbx_seq_one_letter_code
_entity_poly.pdbx_strand_id
1 'polypeptide(L)'
;MEEKPPQQTAPEQQQKKDFDLVLVPMEGVVAYWLSLSKLLGNARKVAKQVGEEAQYTSEPFIHHLLEVAFSDAPEPFVRRLGQAKRDALLDSLSRKLDLMRMSILDIAAAENPRKTLAKMTAQYTFPPLNEEKAFRYVQDLAAMAEKDPAERAEYFNVDHRLKVEQLIVVLLFYVLWSRREGKRNLARFSKLITTPFYRDGLALVVDGFDGPFVRKRLQAHRQSILADVGMKMDASLEMALAIRNRMEYERVFEVGKSFMV
;
A
#
# COMPACT_ATOMS: atom_id res chain seq x y z
N MET A 1 52.51 -13.93 0.46
CA MET A 1 51.68 -13.09 1.33
C MET A 1 50.69 -12.40 0.42
N GLU A 2 49.52 -12.99 0.25
CA GLU A 2 48.43 -12.44 -0.56
C GLU A 2 47.52 -11.63 0.36
N GLU A 3 47.44 -10.32 0.14
CA GLU A 3 46.50 -9.44 0.82
C GLU A 3 45.09 -9.68 0.26
N LYS A 4 44.20 -10.18 1.11
CA LYS A 4 42.76 -10.24 0.84
C LYS A 4 42.18 -8.81 0.83
N PRO A 5 41.41 -8.43 -0.20
CA PRO A 5 40.74 -7.13 -0.21
C PRO A 5 39.65 -7.07 0.88
N PRO A 6 39.39 -5.88 1.45
CA PRO A 6 38.52 -5.72 2.61
C PRO A 6 37.06 -6.03 2.26
N GLN A 7 36.49 -6.99 2.99
CA GLN A 7 35.05 -7.25 3.04
C GLN A 7 34.35 -6.00 3.56
N GLN A 8 33.71 -5.26 2.67
CA GLN A 8 32.68 -4.28 3.05
C GLN A 8 31.48 -5.08 3.55
N THR A 9 31.39 -5.23 4.87
CA THR A 9 30.17 -5.64 5.56
C THR A 9 29.07 -4.64 5.21
N ALA A 10 28.09 -5.10 4.44
CA ALA A 10 26.85 -4.37 4.21
C ALA A 10 26.24 -4.02 5.57
N PRO A 11 25.79 -2.77 5.80
CA PRO A 11 25.07 -2.47 7.04
C PRO A 11 23.84 -3.35 7.09
N GLU A 12 23.71 -4.12 8.17
CA GLU A 12 22.50 -4.85 8.52
C GLU A 12 21.34 -3.86 8.46
N GLN A 13 20.56 -3.93 7.38
CA GLN A 13 19.27 -3.29 7.30
C GLN A 13 18.44 -3.94 8.39
N GLN A 14 18.35 -3.30 9.55
CA GLN A 14 17.32 -3.59 10.54
C GLN A 14 16.02 -3.71 9.77
N GLN A 15 15.53 -4.95 9.65
CA GLN A 15 14.28 -5.25 8.96
C GLN A 15 13.24 -4.36 9.61
N LYS A 16 12.84 -3.29 8.90
CA LYS A 16 11.66 -2.52 9.26
C LYS A 16 10.57 -3.56 9.43
N LYS A 17 10.02 -3.68 10.64
CA LYS A 17 8.75 -4.39 10.84
C LYS A 17 7.73 -3.60 10.06
N ASP A 18 7.59 -3.95 8.79
CA ASP A 18 6.83 -3.18 7.83
C ASP A 18 5.35 -3.50 8.04
N PHE A 19 4.77 -2.83 9.03
CA PHE A 19 3.36 -2.90 9.33
C PHE A 19 2.59 -2.21 8.19
N ASP A 20 1.63 -2.90 7.59
CA ASP A 20 0.82 -2.40 6.48
C ASP A 20 -0.66 -2.60 6.76
N LEU A 21 -1.43 -1.53 6.96
CA LEU A 21 -2.86 -1.67 7.25
C LEU A 21 -3.64 -2.38 6.13
N VAL A 22 -3.14 -2.34 4.89
CA VAL A 22 -3.76 -3.03 3.75
C VAL A 22 -3.57 -4.55 3.83
N LEU A 23 -2.43 -5.02 4.35
CA LEU A 23 -2.06 -6.43 4.32
C LEU A 23 -2.20 -7.14 5.67
N VAL A 24 -2.04 -6.42 6.78
CA VAL A 24 -2.16 -7.03 8.11
C VAL A 24 -3.63 -7.36 8.39
N PRO A 25 -3.96 -8.49 9.02
CA PRO A 25 -5.32 -8.76 9.46
C PRO A 25 -5.70 -7.89 10.68
N MET A 26 -6.98 -7.78 11.02
CA MET A 26 -7.46 -6.96 12.14
C MET A 26 -6.78 -7.34 13.47
N GLU A 27 -6.57 -8.63 13.71
CA GLU A 27 -5.88 -9.14 14.89
C GLU A 27 -4.45 -8.61 14.99
N GLY A 28 -3.77 -8.43 13.85
CA GLY A 28 -2.45 -7.82 13.78
C GLY A 28 -2.47 -6.34 14.19
N VAL A 29 -3.53 -5.61 13.81
CA VAL A 29 -3.75 -4.21 14.24
C VAL A 29 -3.99 -4.14 15.75
N VAL A 30 -4.89 -4.98 16.27
CA VAL A 30 -5.18 -5.04 17.70
C VAL A 30 -3.92 -5.42 18.49
N ALA A 31 -3.18 -6.43 18.04
CA ALA A 31 -1.94 -6.87 18.68
C ALA A 31 -0.87 -5.76 18.70
N TYR A 32 -0.76 -4.98 17.61
CA TYR A 32 0.13 -3.82 17.55
C TYR A 32 -0.19 -2.82 18.68
N TRP A 33 -1.45 -2.40 18.78
CA TRP A 33 -1.87 -1.42 19.79
C TRP A 33 -1.80 -1.96 21.23
N LEU A 34 -2.09 -3.24 21.46
CA LEU A 34 -1.91 -3.87 22.77
C LEU A 34 -0.44 -3.94 23.18
N SER A 35 0.44 -4.29 22.24
CA SER A 35 1.89 -4.26 22.47
C SER A 35 2.32 -2.86 22.89
N LEU A 36 1.84 -1.82 22.20
CA LEU A 36 2.10 -0.43 22.56
C LEU A 36 1.53 -0.07 23.94
N SER A 37 0.28 -0.45 24.23
CA SER A 37 -0.35 -0.23 25.54
C SER A 37 0.49 -0.81 26.68
N LYS A 38 1.01 -2.02 26.50
CA LYS A 38 1.88 -2.70 27.49
C LYS A 38 3.21 -1.96 27.66
N LEU A 39 3.80 -1.43 26.59
CA LEU A 39 5.04 -0.65 26.65
C LEU A 39 4.85 0.70 27.36
N LEU A 40 3.70 1.35 27.14
CA LEU A 40 3.36 2.68 27.67
C LEU A 40 2.81 2.65 29.11
N GLY A 41 2.41 1.48 29.64
CA GLY A 41 2.02 1.31 31.04
C GLY A 41 3.09 1.75 32.05
N ASN A 42 4.34 1.91 31.62
CA ASN A 42 5.42 2.51 32.39
C ASN A 42 5.41 4.06 32.26
N ALA A 43 4.55 4.71 33.05
CA ALA A 43 4.17 6.13 32.96
C ALA A 43 5.30 7.20 32.90
N ARG A 44 6.57 6.87 33.22
CA ARG A 44 7.66 7.86 33.24
C ARG A 44 8.24 8.21 31.86
N LYS A 45 7.92 7.48 30.78
CA LYS A 45 8.58 7.64 29.46
C LYS A 45 7.64 7.61 28.24
N VAL A 46 6.34 7.81 28.41
CA VAL A 46 5.34 7.69 27.33
C VAL A 46 5.70 8.52 26.09
N ALA A 47 5.96 9.81 26.25
CA ALA A 47 6.30 10.70 25.11
C ALA A 47 7.58 10.26 24.37
N LYS A 48 8.59 9.75 25.10
CA LYS A 48 9.83 9.27 24.51
C LYS A 48 9.60 7.97 23.73
N GLN A 49 8.87 7.01 24.30
CA GLN A 49 8.59 5.72 23.68
C GLN A 49 7.70 5.85 22.45
N VAL A 50 6.67 6.71 22.50
CA VAL A 50 5.82 7.02 21.34
C VAL A 50 6.63 7.70 20.23
N GLY A 51 7.50 8.65 20.59
CA GLY A 51 8.38 9.31 19.63
C GLY A 51 9.37 8.35 18.96
N GLU A 52 9.92 7.39 19.71
CA GLU A 52 10.76 6.32 19.17
C GLU A 52 9.96 5.44 18.20
N GLU A 53 8.79 4.93 18.59
CA GLU A 53 7.94 4.09 17.74
C GLU A 53 7.50 4.82 16.45
N ALA A 54 7.17 6.11 16.54
CA ALA A 54 6.79 6.94 15.39
C ALA A 54 7.91 7.01 14.33
N GLN A 55 9.18 6.95 14.73
CA GLN A 55 10.31 6.96 13.80
C GLN A 55 10.50 5.64 13.06
N TYR A 56 10.01 4.52 13.61
CA TYR A 56 10.21 3.19 13.05
C TYR A 56 9.03 2.68 12.21
N THR A 57 7.83 3.25 12.38
CA THR A 57 6.67 2.87 11.57
C THR A 57 6.67 3.56 10.20
N SER A 58 6.53 2.76 9.13
CA SER A 58 6.32 3.22 7.76
C SER A 58 4.84 3.49 7.44
N GLU A 59 3.92 3.04 8.30
CA GLU A 59 2.49 3.10 8.04
C GLU A 59 1.94 4.52 8.32
N PRO A 60 1.48 5.27 7.29
CA PRO A 60 1.20 6.70 7.42
C PRO A 60 0.10 7.04 8.44
N PHE A 61 -0.88 6.15 8.62
CA PHE A 61 -1.96 6.38 9.57
C PHE A 61 -1.51 6.13 11.01
N ILE A 62 -0.77 5.05 11.25
CA ILE A 62 -0.21 4.75 12.57
C ILE A 62 0.76 5.84 12.99
N HIS A 63 1.65 6.25 12.09
CA HIS A 63 2.56 7.38 12.32
C HIS A 63 1.80 8.63 12.75
N HIS A 64 0.75 9.00 12.01
CA HIS A 64 -0.08 10.15 12.35
C HIS A 64 -0.72 10.03 13.73
N LEU A 65 -1.27 8.86 14.09
CA LEU A 65 -1.88 8.66 15.40
C LEU A 65 -0.87 8.75 16.54
N LEU A 66 0.35 8.22 16.37
CA LEU A 66 1.41 8.35 17.36
C LEU A 66 1.78 9.83 17.61
N GLU A 67 1.75 10.67 16.58
CA GLU A 67 1.99 12.10 16.71
C GLU A 67 0.82 12.85 17.36
N VAL A 68 -0.42 12.61 16.91
CA VAL A 68 -1.57 13.42 17.34
C VAL A 68 -2.22 12.92 18.63
N ALA A 69 -2.34 11.60 18.82
CA ALA A 69 -3.11 11.03 19.93
C ALA A 69 -2.42 11.25 21.27
N PHE A 70 -1.10 11.30 21.30
CA PHE A 70 -0.30 11.50 22.51
C PHE A 70 0.16 12.95 22.71
N SER A 71 -0.41 13.89 21.95
CA SER A 71 -0.24 15.32 22.17
C SER A 71 -1.16 15.86 23.28
N ASP A 72 -0.93 17.11 23.70
CA ASP A 72 -1.79 17.81 24.65
C ASP A 72 -3.14 18.25 24.06
N ALA A 73 -3.40 17.97 22.77
CA ALA A 73 -4.60 18.45 22.10
C ALA A 73 -5.88 17.74 22.59
N PRO A 74 -7.03 18.42 22.74
CA PRO A 74 -8.26 17.81 23.26
C PRO A 74 -8.70 16.57 22.45
N GLU A 75 -9.27 15.55 23.12
CA GLU A 75 -9.73 14.32 22.46
C GLU A 75 -10.67 14.58 21.25
N PRO A 76 -11.69 15.46 21.33
CA PRO A 76 -12.54 15.75 20.17
C PRO A 76 -11.76 16.32 18.98
N PHE A 77 -10.66 17.03 19.23
CA PHE A 77 -9.79 17.53 18.18
C PHE A 77 -8.98 16.39 17.56
N VAL A 78 -8.39 15.50 18.37
CA VAL A 78 -7.68 14.31 17.89
C VAL A 78 -8.59 13.41 17.05
N ARG A 79 -9.83 13.16 17.48
CA ARG A 79 -10.81 12.38 16.71
C ARG A 79 -11.06 12.98 15.32
N ARG A 80 -11.24 14.30 15.24
CA ARG A 80 -11.40 15.01 13.96
C ARG A 80 -10.17 14.90 13.06
N LEU A 81 -8.97 15.04 13.61
CA LEU A 81 -7.72 14.88 12.84
C LEU A 81 -7.54 13.45 12.34
N GLY A 82 -7.80 12.46 13.20
CA GLY A 82 -7.77 11.04 12.83
C GLY A 82 -8.74 10.72 11.70
N GLN A 83 -9.98 11.19 11.79
CA GLN A 83 -10.99 11.03 10.72
C GLN A 83 -10.56 11.71 9.42
N ALA A 84 -10.08 12.96 9.47
CA ALA A 84 -9.61 13.67 8.28
C ALA A 84 -8.43 12.95 7.61
N LYS A 85 -7.49 12.40 8.40
CA LYS A 85 -6.35 11.63 7.89
C LYS A 85 -6.81 10.30 7.29
N ARG A 86 -7.72 9.59 7.95
CA ARG A 86 -8.34 8.35 7.45
C ARG A 86 -8.95 8.59 6.08
N ASP A 87 -9.82 9.59 5.97
CA ASP A 87 -10.55 9.89 4.73
C ASP A 87 -9.57 10.25 3.59
N ALA A 88 -8.54 11.06 3.87
CA ALA A 88 -7.52 11.40 2.88
C ALA A 88 -6.69 10.18 2.41
N LEU A 89 -6.34 9.27 3.32
CA LEU A 89 -5.59 8.05 2.98
C LEU A 89 -6.45 7.05 2.22
N LEU A 90 -7.71 6.85 2.62
CA LEU A 90 -8.66 5.98 1.91
C LEU A 90 -8.96 6.50 0.51
N ASP A 91 -9.12 7.80 0.34
CA ASP A 91 -9.30 8.42 -0.98
C ASP A 91 -8.06 8.24 -1.88
N SER A 92 -6.86 8.40 -1.31
CA SER A 92 -5.60 8.10 -2.00
C SER A 92 -5.48 6.63 -2.41
N LEU A 93 -5.78 5.69 -1.48
CA LEU A 93 -5.75 4.25 -1.75
C LEU A 93 -6.79 3.87 -2.82
N SER A 94 -8.00 4.43 -2.72
CA SER A 94 -9.10 4.28 -3.66
C SER A 94 -8.66 4.62 -5.09
N ARG A 95 -8.01 5.76 -5.30
CA ARG A 95 -7.44 6.15 -6.61
C ARG A 95 -6.40 5.14 -7.11
N LYS A 96 -5.46 4.70 -6.26
CA LYS A 96 -4.42 3.73 -6.65
C LYS A 96 -5.02 2.38 -7.06
N LEU A 97 -6.01 1.88 -6.32
CA LEU A 97 -6.75 0.67 -6.68
C LEU A 97 -7.53 0.86 -7.99
N ASP A 98 -8.06 2.06 -8.26
CA ASP A 98 -8.69 2.36 -9.55
C ASP A 98 -7.70 2.38 -10.71
N LEU A 99 -6.49 2.91 -10.54
CA LEU A 99 -5.43 2.83 -11.56
C LEU A 99 -5.10 1.36 -11.89
N MET A 100 -4.89 0.54 -10.86
CA MET A 100 -4.64 -0.90 -10.99
C MET A 100 -5.81 -1.61 -11.70
N ARG A 101 -7.05 -1.28 -11.34
CA ARG A 101 -8.25 -1.83 -11.97
C ARG A 101 -8.35 -1.41 -13.43
N MET A 102 -8.08 -0.15 -13.76
CA MET A 102 -8.12 0.37 -15.12
C MET A 102 -7.13 -0.35 -16.01
N SER A 103 -5.88 -0.55 -15.57
CA SER A 103 -4.90 -1.25 -16.40
C SER A 103 -5.27 -2.72 -16.62
N ILE A 104 -5.80 -3.43 -15.61
CA ILE A 104 -6.26 -4.82 -15.80
C ILE A 104 -7.38 -4.89 -16.85
N LEU A 105 -8.35 -3.98 -16.78
CA LEU A 105 -9.46 -3.93 -17.75
C LEU A 105 -8.98 -3.55 -19.15
N ASP A 106 -8.01 -2.64 -19.25
CA ASP A 106 -7.43 -2.21 -20.51
C ASP A 106 -6.53 -3.31 -21.14
N ILE A 107 -5.85 -4.12 -20.32
CA ILE A 107 -5.16 -5.35 -20.76
C ILE A 107 -6.19 -6.36 -21.29
N ALA A 108 -7.28 -6.58 -20.56
CA ALA A 108 -8.33 -7.51 -20.98
C ALA A 108 -8.94 -7.11 -22.34
N ALA A 109 -9.15 -5.81 -22.55
CA ALA A 109 -9.70 -5.23 -23.77
C ALA A 109 -8.68 -5.03 -24.90
N ALA A 110 -7.39 -5.32 -24.67
CA ALA A 110 -6.30 -4.95 -25.59
C ALA A 110 -6.42 -3.49 -26.05
N GLU A 111 -6.55 -2.58 -25.07
CA GLU A 111 -6.75 -1.14 -25.27
C GLU A 111 -5.47 -0.43 -25.71
N ASN A 112 -5.59 0.74 -26.36
CA ASN A 112 -4.43 1.56 -26.73
C ASN A 112 -3.73 2.15 -25.47
N PRO A 113 -2.40 2.02 -25.30
CA PRO A 113 -1.70 2.51 -24.10
C PRO A 113 -1.80 4.03 -23.90
N ARG A 114 -1.85 4.83 -24.98
CA ARG A 114 -2.03 6.29 -24.86
C ARG A 114 -3.42 6.62 -24.30
N LYS A 115 -4.43 5.87 -24.72
CA LYS A 115 -5.79 6.00 -24.19
C LYS A 115 -5.85 5.55 -22.72
N THR A 116 -5.12 4.50 -22.35
CA THR A 116 -4.98 4.08 -20.95
C THR A 116 -4.32 5.15 -20.09
N LEU A 117 -3.23 5.75 -20.56
CA LEU A 117 -2.57 6.85 -19.85
C LEU A 117 -3.53 8.04 -19.65
N ALA A 118 -4.29 8.42 -20.68
CA ALA A 118 -5.28 9.49 -20.57
C ALA A 118 -6.38 9.19 -19.52
N LYS A 119 -6.86 7.93 -19.44
CA LYS A 119 -7.81 7.52 -18.38
C LYS A 119 -7.20 7.62 -16.98
N MET A 120 -5.93 7.21 -16.83
CA MET A 120 -5.21 7.23 -15.56
C MET A 120 -4.95 8.65 -15.07
N THR A 121 -4.47 9.53 -15.94
CA THR A 121 -4.16 10.92 -15.56
C THR A 121 -5.41 11.74 -15.30
N ALA A 122 -6.55 11.42 -15.93
CA ALA A 122 -7.84 12.06 -15.68
C ALA A 122 -8.39 11.81 -14.26
N GLN A 123 -7.80 10.90 -13.48
CA GLN A 123 -8.14 10.70 -12.06
C GLN A 123 -7.57 11.78 -11.12
N TYR A 124 -6.78 12.71 -11.66
CA TYR A 124 -6.06 13.72 -10.89
C TYR A 124 -6.37 15.12 -11.43
N THR A 125 -6.51 16.08 -10.52
CA THR A 125 -6.71 17.50 -10.87
C THR A 125 -5.60 18.03 -11.75
N PHE A 126 -4.36 17.63 -11.47
CA PHE A 126 -3.19 17.91 -12.29
C PHE A 126 -2.56 16.59 -12.70
N PRO A 127 -2.24 16.39 -14.00
CA PRO A 127 -1.60 15.17 -14.45
C PRO A 127 -0.27 14.92 -13.69
N PRO A 128 -0.12 13.79 -12.99
CA PRO A 128 1.09 13.50 -12.22
C PRO A 128 2.30 13.23 -13.13
N LEU A 129 2.05 12.85 -14.39
CA LEU A 129 3.09 12.54 -15.37
C LEU A 129 2.64 13.02 -16.75
N ASN A 130 3.55 13.64 -17.51
CA ASN A 130 3.29 13.99 -18.90
C ASN A 130 3.51 12.78 -19.83
N GLU A 131 2.90 12.82 -21.02
CA GLU A 131 2.91 11.69 -21.95
C GLU A 131 4.32 11.29 -22.40
N GLU A 132 5.15 12.27 -22.77
CA GLU A 132 6.51 12.04 -23.25
C GLU A 132 7.37 11.29 -22.21
N LYS A 133 7.37 11.75 -20.95
CA LYS A 133 8.10 11.09 -19.87
C LYS A 133 7.53 9.71 -19.57
N ALA A 134 6.20 9.55 -19.57
CA ALA A 134 5.56 8.26 -19.33
C ALA A 134 6.01 7.21 -20.35
N PHE A 135 5.94 7.54 -21.64
CA PHE A 135 6.32 6.59 -22.68
C PHE A 135 7.83 6.32 -22.73
N ARG A 136 8.67 7.32 -22.42
CA ARG A 136 10.11 7.09 -22.28
C ARG A 136 10.40 6.07 -21.18
N TYR A 137 9.85 6.24 -19.98
CA TYR A 137 10.08 5.28 -18.89
C TYR A 137 9.52 3.90 -19.20
N VAL A 138 8.35 3.82 -19.85
CA VAL A 138 7.78 2.53 -20.25
C VAL A 138 8.64 1.82 -21.31
N GLN A 139 9.25 2.56 -22.25
CA GLN A 139 10.18 2.00 -23.22
C GLN A 139 11.44 1.46 -22.53
N ASP A 140 11.98 2.19 -21.55
CA ASP A 140 13.11 1.73 -20.74
C ASP A 140 12.75 0.42 -20.00
N LEU A 141 11.56 0.33 -19.39
CA LEU A 141 11.07 -0.89 -18.75
C LEU A 141 10.88 -2.04 -19.73
N ALA A 142 10.38 -1.76 -20.95
CA ALA A 142 10.23 -2.78 -21.99
C ALA A 142 11.59 -3.35 -22.42
N ALA A 143 12.61 -2.50 -22.59
CA ALA A 143 13.97 -2.93 -22.90
C ALA A 143 14.59 -3.76 -21.76
N MET A 144 14.29 -3.43 -20.50
CA MET A 144 14.70 -4.25 -19.35
C MET A 144 13.98 -5.60 -19.32
N ALA A 145 12.69 -5.62 -19.64
CA ALA A 145 11.88 -6.82 -19.66
C ALA A 145 12.24 -7.80 -20.79
N GLU A 146 12.87 -7.35 -21.88
CA GLU A 146 13.41 -8.23 -22.92
C GLU A 146 14.61 -9.06 -22.45
N LYS A 147 15.32 -8.57 -21.43
CA LYS A 147 16.37 -9.30 -20.72
C LYS A 147 15.73 -10.17 -19.64
N ASP A 148 16.42 -10.38 -18.53
CA ASP A 148 15.85 -11.04 -17.36
C ASP A 148 15.16 -10.01 -16.43
N PRO A 149 13.82 -9.99 -16.32
CA PRO A 149 13.11 -9.09 -15.42
C PRO A 149 13.41 -9.37 -13.94
N ALA A 150 13.95 -10.54 -13.59
CA ALA A 150 14.32 -10.86 -12.22
C ALA A 150 15.54 -10.06 -11.72
N GLU A 151 16.44 -9.64 -12.61
CA GLU A 151 17.60 -8.80 -12.25
C GLU A 151 17.20 -7.42 -11.72
N ARG A 152 16.00 -6.96 -12.08
CA ARG A 152 15.47 -5.62 -11.79
C ARG A 152 14.00 -5.70 -11.36
N ALA A 153 13.70 -6.70 -10.54
CA ALA A 153 12.35 -7.04 -10.08
C ALA A 153 11.58 -5.84 -9.50
N GLU A 154 12.28 -4.94 -8.81
CA GLU A 154 11.72 -3.76 -8.16
C GLU A 154 11.02 -2.80 -9.14
N TYR A 155 11.43 -2.79 -10.40
CA TYR A 155 10.84 -1.93 -11.44
C TYR A 155 9.54 -2.48 -12.03
N PHE A 156 9.30 -3.78 -11.87
CA PHE A 156 8.09 -4.47 -12.34
C PHE A 156 7.06 -4.67 -11.24
N ASN A 157 7.41 -4.31 -10.00
CA ASN A 157 6.51 -4.43 -8.87
C ASN A 157 5.32 -3.47 -9.01
N VAL A 158 4.14 -3.96 -8.67
CA VAL A 158 2.93 -3.15 -8.50
C VAL A 158 2.54 -3.19 -7.03
N ASP A 159 2.69 -2.03 -6.38
CA ASP A 159 2.43 -1.85 -4.96
C ASP A 159 1.60 -0.59 -4.69
N HIS A 160 0.62 -0.65 -3.77
CA HIS A 160 -0.17 0.53 -3.37
C HIS A 160 0.66 1.58 -2.65
N ARG A 161 1.87 1.26 -2.20
CA ARG A 161 2.80 2.20 -1.54
C ARG A 161 3.66 2.98 -2.53
N LEU A 162 3.69 2.59 -3.80
CA LEU A 162 4.41 3.34 -4.83
C LEU A 162 3.91 4.78 -4.92
N LYS A 163 4.80 5.69 -5.35
CA LYS A 163 4.38 7.03 -5.78
C LYS A 163 3.46 6.88 -7.00
N VAL A 164 2.53 7.81 -7.16
CA VAL A 164 1.52 7.75 -8.21
C VAL A 164 2.17 7.67 -9.60
N GLU A 165 3.22 8.44 -9.84
CA GLU A 165 3.95 8.45 -11.11
C GLU A 165 4.58 7.08 -11.41
N GLN A 166 5.21 6.47 -10.40
CA GLN A 166 5.82 5.15 -10.51
C GLN A 166 4.76 4.09 -10.78
N LEU A 167 3.63 4.15 -10.07
CA LEU A 167 2.50 3.25 -10.26
C LEU A 167 1.94 3.38 -11.69
N ILE A 168 1.72 4.59 -12.19
CA ILE A 168 1.24 4.81 -13.56
C ILE A 168 2.19 4.21 -14.59
N VAL A 169 3.51 4.45 -14.45
CA VAL A 169 4.53 3.92 -15.38
C VAL A 169 4.51 2.40 -15.41
N VAL A 170 4.55 1.74 -14.25
CA VAL A 170 4.58 0.28 -14.21
C VAL A 170 3.27 -0.33 -14.73
N LEU A 171 2.11 0.25 -14.42
CA LEU A 171 0.82 -0.22 -14.93
C LEU A 171 0.71 -0.02 -16.46
N LEU A 172 1.21 1.10 -16.98
CA LEU A 172 1.26 1.38 -18.41
C LEU A 172 2.21 0.42 -19.14
N PHE A 173 3.32 0.02 -18.49
CA PHE A 173 4.18 -1.05 -18.97
C PHE A 173 3.42 -2.36 -19.15
N TYR A 174 2.65 -2.81 -18.15
CA TYR A 174 1.85 -4.05 -18.28
C TYR A 174 0.86 -3.98 -19.44
N VAL A 175 0.22 -2.82 -19.65
CA VAL A 175 -0.70 -2.59 -20.78
C VAL A 175 0.04 -2.67 -22.11
N LEU A 176 1.17 -1.96 -22.25
CA LEU A 176 1.97 -1.97 -23.47
C LEU A 176 2.51 -3.37 -23.78
N TRP A 177 3.09 -4.03 -22.78
CA TRP A 177 3.66 -5.37 -22.90
C TRP A 177 2.61 -6.38 -23.34
N SER A 178 1.40 -6.32 -22.77
CA SER A 178 0.30 -7.22 -23.11
C SER A 178 -0.12 -7.15 -24.58
N ARG A 179 0.02 -5.99 -25.22
CA ARG A 179 -0.28 -5.82 -26.64
C ARG A 179 0.83 -6.36 -27.54
N ARG A 180 2.09 -6.17 -27.10
CA ARG A 180 3.27 -6.54 -27.89
C ARG A 180 3.50 -8.05 -27.86
N GLU A 181 3.47 -8.64 -26.67
CA GLU A 181 3.79 -10.05 -26.44
C GLU A 181 2.55 -10.92 -26.17
N GLY A 182 1.37 -10.31 -26.02
CA GLY A 182 0.16 -11.02 -25.64
C GLY A 182 -0.02 -11.17 -24.12
N LYS A 183 -1.28 -11.30 -23.70
CA LYS A 183 -1.70 -11.32 -22.28
C LYS A 183 -1.06 -12.47 -21.49
N ARG A 184 -0.91 -13.65 -22.11
CA ARG A 184 -0.32 -14.85 -21.47
C ARG A 184 1.13 -14.64 -21.04
N ASN A 185 1.89 -13.82 -21.78
CA ASN A 185 3.27 -13.49 -21.42
C ASN A 185 3.38 -12.66 -20.14
N LEU A 186 2.28 -12.11 -19.62
CA LEU A 186 2.30 -11.39 -18.34
C LEU A 186 2.47 -12.31 -17.13
N ALA A 187 2.18 -13.61 -17.27
CA ALA A 187 2.31 -14.59 -16.19
C ALA A 187 3.72 -14.63 -15.58
N ARG A 188 4.75 -14.35 -16.39
CA ARG A 188 6.16 -14.33 -15.97
C ARG A 188 6.48 -13.26 -14.93
N PHE A 189 5.70 -12.19 -14.86
CA PHE A 189 5.88 -11.11 -13.88
C PHE A 189 5.06 -11.32 -12.60
N SER A 190 4.19 -12.33 -12.54
CA SER A 190 3.26 -12.54 -11.42
C SER A 190 3.95 -12.59 -10.06
N LYS A 191 5.16 -13.16 -10.00
CA LYS A 191 5.98 -13.28 -8.78
C LYS A 191 6.61 -11.96 -8.34
N LEU A 192 6.68 -10.98 -9.23
CA LEU A 192 7.29 -9.66 -8.96
C LEU A 192 6.25 -8.68 -8.39
N ILE A 193 4.96 -9.00 -8.48
CA ILE A 193 3.86 -8.15 -8.00
C ILE A 193 3.57 -8.47 -6.53
N THR A 194 3.78 -7.49 -5.66
CA THR A 194 3.52 -7.62 -4.22
C THR A 194 2.05 -7.48 -3.87
N THR A 195 1.33 -6.56 -4.52
CA THR A 195 -0.08 -6.29 -4.18
C THR A 195 -1.00 -7.42 -4.69
N PRO A 196 -1.71 -8.15 -3.79
CA PRO A 196 -2.61 -9.23 -4.19
C PRO A 196 -3.75 -8.77 -5.11
N PHE A 197 -4.29 -7.57 -4.86
CA PHE A 197 -5.35 -6.99 -5.69
C PHE A 197 -4.98 -6.98 -7.18
N TYR A 198 -3.78 -6.51 -7.51
CA TYR A 198 -3.32 -6.45 -8.90
C TYR A 198 -2.91 -7.82 -9.43
N ARG A 199 -2.12 -8.58 -8.66
CA ARG A 199 -1.62 -9.91 -9.03
C ARG A 199 -2.77 -10.85 -9.40
N ASP A 200 -3.76 -10.95 -8.53
CA ASP A 200 -4.88 -11.87 -8.71
C ASP A 200 -5.80 -11.37 -9.84
N GLY A 201 -5.94 -10.06 -10.00
CA GLY A 201 -6.67 -9.46 -11.11
C GLY A 201 -6.03 -9.74 -12.46
N LEU A 202 -4.70 -9.64 -12.53
CA LEU A 202 -3.91 -9.97 -13.71
C LEU A 202 -4.02 -11.46 -14.06
N ALA A 203 -3.99 -12.34 -13.06
CA ALA A 203 -4.15 -13.78 -13.25
C ALA A 203 -5.48 -14.12 -13.97
N LEU A 204 -6.60 -13.51 -13.56
CA LEU A 204 -7.89 -13.71 -14.24
C LEU A 204 -7.82 -13.34 -15.74
N VAL A 205 -7.13 -12.26 -16.09
CA VAL A 205 -7.01 -11.84 -17.49
C VAL A 205 -6.06 -12.75 -18.28
N VAL A 206 -4.99 -13.24 -17.65
CA VAL A 206 -4.06 -14.24 -18.22
C VAL A 206 -4.80 -15.55 -18.52
N ASP A 207 -5.68 -15.97 -17.61
CA ASP A 207 -6.48 -17.19 -17.72
C ASP A 207 -7.65 -17.07 -18.71
N GLY A 208 -7.93 -15.85 -19.20
CA GLY A 208 -8.91 -15.60 -20.26
C GLY A 208 -10.34 -15.36 -19.77
N PHE A 209 -10.54 -15.01 -18.51
CA PHE A 209 -11.86 -14.59 -18.01
C PHE A 209 -12.37 -13.34 -18.75
N ASP A 210 -13.69 -13.27 -18.95
CA ASP A 210 -14.29 -12.17 -19.71
C ASP A 210 -14.23 -10.82 -18.97
N GLY A 211 -14.22 -9.73 -19.75
CA GLY A 211 -14.11 -8.36 -19.23
C GLY A 211 -15.22 -7.98 -18.23
N PRO A 212 -16.51 -8.27 -18.51
CA PRO A 212 -17.59 -8.04 -17.54
C PRO A 212 -17.41 -8.73 -16.19
N PHE A 213 -16.99 -10.00 -16.18
CA PHE A 213 -16.70 -10.75 -14.96
C PHE A 213 -15.54 -10.12 -14.19
N VAL A 214 -14.41 -9.88 -14.86
CA VAL A 214 -13.22 -9.27 -14.24
C VAL A 214 -13.57 -7.90 -13.64
N ARG A 215 -14.35 -7.09 -14.36
CA ARG A 215 -14.82 -5.78 -13.88
C ARG A 215 -15.61 -5.90 -12.58
N LYS A 216 -16.61 -6.79 -12.53
CA LYS A 216 -17.44 -6.99 -11.33
C LYS A 216 -16.61 -7.47 -10.14
N ARG A 217 -15.73 -8.46 -10.35
CA ARG A 217 -14.84 -9.00 -9.31
C ARG A 217 -13.91 -7.93 -8.75
N LEU A 218 -13.24 -7.17 -9.62
CA LEU A 218 -12.31 -6.12 -9.16
C LEU A 218 -13.03 -5.01 -8.42
N GLN A 219 -14.25 -4.65 -8.82
CA GLN A 219 -15.05 -3.67 -8.11
C GLN A 219 -15.40 -4.13 -6.69
N ALA A 220 -15.86 -5.37 -6.54
CA ALA A 220 -16.18 -5.95 -5.24
C ALA A 220 -14.93 -6.06 -4.35
N HIS A 221 -13.81 -6.55 -4.90
CA HIS A 221 -12.55 -6.68 -4.15
C HIS A 221 -12.03 -5.31 -3.68
N ARG A 222 -12.08 -4.29 -4.54
CA ARG A 222 -11.71 -2.91 -4.19
C ARG A 222 -12.57 -2.38 -3.04
N GLN A 223 -13.89 -2.57 -3.10
CA GLN A 223 -14.80 -2.13 -2.02
C GLN A 223 -14.50 -2.84 -0.71
N SER A 224 -14.23 -4.14 -0.76
CA SER A 224 -13.84 -4.93 0.41
C SER A 224 -12.56 -4.40 1.06
N ILE A 225 -11.50 -4.16 0.26
CA ILE A 225 -10.22 -3.60 0.75
C ILE A 225 -10.44 -2.24 1.43
N LEU A 226 -11.20 -1.34 0.80
CA LEU A 226 -11.42 0.00 1.37
C LEU A 226 -12.23 -0.04 2.67
N ALA A 227 -13.24 -0.92 2.75
CA ALA A 227 -14.04 -1.10 3.97
C ALA A 227 -13.19 -1.69 5.11
N ASP A 228 -12.40 -2.73 4.82
CA ASP A 228 -11.52 -3.38 5.77
C ASP A 228 -10.43 -2.42 6.30
N VAL A 229 -9.73 -1.72 5.41
CA VAL A 229 -8.73 -0.72 5.81
C VAL A 229 -9.36 0.42 6.61
N GLY A 230 -10.55 0.88 6.22
CA GLY A 230 -11.29 1.89 6.97
C GLY A 230 -11.61 1.43 8.39
N MET A 231 -12.09 0.20 8.54
CA MET A 231 -12.39 -0.38 9.86
C MET A 231 -11.13 -0.54 10.72
N LYS A 232 -10.00 -0.94 10.13
CA LYS A 232 -8.71 -1.03 10.84
C LYS A 232 -8.19 0.35 11.29
N MET A 233 -8.41 1.39 10.50
CA MET A 233 -8.09 2.76 10.87
C MET A 233 -8.99 3.26 12.01
N ASP A 234 -10.28 2.94 11.99
CA ASP A 234 -11.21 3.27 13.07
C ASP A 234 -10.83 2.54 14.37
N ALA A 235 -10.54 1.24 14.31
CA ALA A 235 -10.03 0.46 15.43
C ALA A 235 -8.75 1.07 16.01
N SER A 236 -7.81 1.44 15.13
CA SER A 236 -6.55 2.07 15.54
C SER A 236 -6.75 3.40 16.27
N LEU A 237 -7.68 4.23 15.80
CA LEU A 237 -8.01 5.50 16.43
C LEU A 237 -8.61 5.28 17.83
N GLU A 238 -9.60 4.39 17.97
CA GLU A 238 -10.23 4.13 19.26
C GLU A 238 -9.25 3.51 20.27
N MET A 239 -8.40 2.58 19.83
CA MET A 239 -7.38 1.98 20.70
C MET A 239 -6.32 3.01 21.11
N ALA A 240 -5.85 3.86 20.18
CA ALA A 240 -4.92 4.94 20.51
C ALA A 240 -5.48 5.88 21.59
N LEU A 241 -6.78 6.23 21.48
CA LEU A 241 -7.46 7.07 22.47
C LEU A 241 -7.67 6.35 23.81
N ALA A 242 -8.00 5.06 23.80
CA ALA A 242 -8.08 4.26 25.02
C ALA A 242 -6.73 4.23 25.78
N ILE A 243 -5.63 4.04 25.04
CA ILE A 243 -4.28 4.06 25.60
C ILE A 243 -3.92 5.46 26.13
N ARG A 244 -4.21 6.50 25.35
CA ARG A 244 -4.02 7.90 25.77
C ARG A 244 -4.74 8.20 27.08
N ASN A 245 -5.98 7.73 27.22
CA ASN A 245 -6.82 7.91 28.41
C ASN A 245 -6.43 6.97 29.57
N ARG A 246 -5.31 6.26 29.45
CA ARG A 246 -4.75 5.35 30.47
C ARG A 246 -5.74 4.28 30.91
N MET A 247 -6.54 3.77 29.97
CA MET A 247 -7.38 2.61 30.25
C MET A 247 -6.49 1.38 30.55
N GLU A 248 -6.98 0.51 31.44
CA GLU A 248 -6.35 -0.77 31.73
C GLU A 248 -6.20 -1.61 30.46
N TYR A 249 -5.17 -2.46 30.42
CA TYR A 249 -4.85 -3.29 29.25
C TYR A 249 -6.05 -4.12 28.78
N GLU A 250 -6.78 -4.73 29.70
CA GLU A 250 -7.99 -5.51 29.44
C GLU A 250 -9.07 -4.65 28.77
N ARG A 251 -9.20 -3.38 29.16
CA ARG A 251 -10.19 -2.48 28.58
C ARG A 251 -9.79 -2.04 27.17
N VAL A 252 -8.50 -1.80 26.93
CA VAL A 252 -7.98 -1.56 25.57
C VAL A 252 -8.22 -2.78 24.68
N PHE A 253 -8.07 -3.99 25.22
CA PHE A 253 -8.38 -5.23 24.51
C PHE A 253 -9.86 -5.35 24.17
N GLU A 254 -10.77 -5.01 25.08
CA GLU A 254 -12.22 -4.98 24.80
C GLU A 254 -12.59 -4.01 23.67
N VAL A 255 -11.93 -2.84 23.60
CA VAL A 255 -12.07 -1.91 22.48
C VAL A 255 -11.67 -2.60 21.17
N GLY A 256 -10.48 -3.19 21.10
CA GLY A 256 -10.01 -3.91 19.91
C GLY A 256 -10.93 -5.08 19.52
N LYS A 257 -11.44 -5.82 20.50
CA LYS A 257 -12.38 -6.93 20.29
C LYS A 257 -13.70 -6.49 19.66
N SER A 258 -14.12 -5.24 19.84
CA SER A 258 -15.32 -4.71 19.21
C SER A 258 -15.21 -4.61 17.69
N PHE A 259 -14.00 -4.69 17.14
CA PHE A 259 -13.72 -4.66 15.69
C PHE A 259 -13.33 -6.04 15.12
N MET A 260 -13.25 -7.07 15.96
CA MET A 260 -12.97 -8.45 15.54
C MET A 260 -14.29 -9.21 15.38
N VAL A 261 -14.36 -10.08 14.37
CA VAL A 261 -15.52 -10.95 14.09
C VAL A 261 -15.17 -12.40 14.37
#